data_AF-A0A522P6E6-F1
#
_entry.id   AF-A0A522P6E6-F1
#
_cell.length_a   1.000
_cell.length_b   1.000
_cell.length_c   1.000
_cell.angle_alpha   90.00
_cell.angle_beta   90.00
_cell.angle_gamma   90.00
#
_symmetry.space_group_name_H-M   'P 1'
#
loop_
_entity.id
_entity.type
_entity.pdbx_description
1 polymer ?
#
loop_
_entity_poly.entity_id
_entity_poly.type
_entity_poly.pdbx_seq_one_letter_code
_entity_poly.pdbx_strand_id
1 'polypeptide(L)'
;MAVVVAVTAVSTAQTPSLLRSLPIAQHGLVEPLLLLGLILWLRPGWAGVVVLLGAMGASVALASIFSLTRMLLRVAQTLAAFEAERTQLSRLVYYNVGIFGDLLTMALPLLLAWLLLRRQWPHSRLWTALAGAAIAISIGCVYLTFSKSAWLGSIIACAGMLIVTTGDWRRRGAIVVISAALISFVIPYPAVLLRAVSPGMAATYNQIVNNVNSRADTIDPNSPEGEVSVTERLYASEAALRMAADHPLIGVGPGSFAAAYQSTYRRAGATRALDSAHDLLPYLAAEFGLIVAAIVALGLLTAVLFAAQVYLRAPPEDQFARIGSAAVGAAIIGFVIVATTFGVDLYRPYRLMNSDVMFASALVAVGLLLPGTIAGRTPGSEAAGPRDAVPPPGRVGHHGGGWISA
;
A
#
# COMPACT_ATOMS: atom_id res chain seq x y z
N MET A 1 -13.70 12.50 10.50
CA MET A 1 -14.65 11.69 9.70
C MET A 1 -15.90 12.46 9.33
N ALA A 2 -16.74 12.90 10.28
CA ALA A 2 -17.99 13.62 9.97
C ALA A 2 -17.81 14.82 9.02
N VAL A 3 -16.80 15.66 9.26
CA VAL A 3 -16.46 16.80 8.38
C VAL A 3 -16.14 16.34 6.96
N VAL A 4 -15.29 15.31 6.78
CA VAL A 4 -14.93 14.81 5.45
C VAL A 4 -16.16 14.27 4.72
N VAL A 5 -17.01 13.50 5.40
CA VAL A 5 -18.24 12.96 4.82
C VAL A 5 -19.21 14.08 4.43
N ALA A 6 -19.37 15.10 5.28
CA ALA A 6 -20.24 16.24 5.00
C ALA A 6 -19.74 17.05 3.80
N VAL A 7 -18.45 17.41 3.78
CA VAL A 7 -17.83 18.14 2.65
C VAL A 7 -17.93 17.32 1.37
N THR A 8 -17.66 16.01 1.44
CA THR A 8 -17.79 15.09 0.30
C THR A 8 -19.23 15.01 -0.21
N ALA A 9 -20.22 14.95 0.67
CA ALA A 9 -21.62 14.92 0.29
C ALA A 9 -22.07 16.22 -0.39
N VAL A 10 -21.67 17.37 0.14
CA VAL A 10 -21.94 18.69 -0.47
C VAL A 10 -21.25 18.82 -1.82
N SER A 11 -19.97 18.46 -1.91
CA SER A 11 -19.19 18.46 -3.14
C SER A 11 -19.83 17.55 -4.20
N THR A 12 -20.26 16.34 -3.82
CA THR A 12 -20.96 15.39 -4.70
C THR A 12 -22.29 15.95 -5.20
N ALA A 13 -23.06 16.60 -4.33
CA ALA A 13 -24.36 17.17 -4.68
C ALA A 13 -24.25 18.34 -5.68
N GLN A 14 -23.09 18.99 -5.76
CA GLN A 14 -22.86 20.12 -6.66
C GLN A 14 -22.27 19.72 -8.02
N THR A 15 -22.02 18.42 -8.26
CA THR A 15 -21.42 18.02 -9.53
C THR A 15 -22.42 18.02 -10.68
N PRO A 16 -21.96 18.21 -11.93
CA PRO A 16 -22.81 18.08 -13.11
C PRO A 16 -23.33 16.65 -13.36
N SER A 17 -22.75 15.62 -12.72
CA SER A 17 -23.07 14.21 -13.01
C SER A 17 -23.04 13.35 -11.74
N LEU A 18 -24.16 13.30 -11.02
CA LEU A 18 -24.30 12.46 -9.82
C LEU A 18 -24.01 10.98 -10.07
N LEU A 19 -24.38 10.45 -11.24
CA LEU A 19 -24.12 9.06 -11.62
C LEU A 19 -22.63 8.73 -11.68
N ARG A 20 -21.77 9.71 -12.02
CA ARG A 20 -20.32 9.55 -12.03
C ARG A 20 -19.71 9.85 -10.67
N SER A 21 -20.19 10.90 -10.01
CA SER A 21 -19.60 11.39 -8.77
C SER A 21 -19.89 10.51 -7.57
N LEU A 22 -21.09 9.91 -7.50
CA LEU A 22 -21.50 9.12 -6.33
C LEU A 22 -20.64 7.87 -6.12
N PRO A 23 -20.34 7.02 -7.13
CA PRO A 23 -19.41 5.90 -6.95
C PRO A 23 -18.01 6.34 -6.54
N ILE A 24 -17.51 7.45 -7.10
CA ILE A 24 -16.18 7.99 -6.77
C ILE A 24 -16.14 8.45 -5.30
N ALA A 25 -17.16 9.19 -4.85
CA ALA A 25 -17.27 9.63 -3.46
C ALA A 25 -17.44 8.44 -2.50
N GLN A 26 -18.31 7.49 -2.85
CA GLN A 26 -18.58 6.30 -2.04
C GLN A 26 -17.33 5.44 -1.88
N HIS A 27 -16.75 4.97 -2.99
CA HIS A 27 -15.63 4.04 -2.95
C HIS A 27 -14.31 4.74 -2.64
N GLY A 28 -14.16 6.03 -2.98
CA GLY A 28 -12.91 6.79 -2.82
C GLY A 28 -12.72 7.41 -1.45
N LEU A 29 -13.80 7.73 -0.74
CA LEU A 29 -13.73 8.37 0.57
C LEU A 29 -14.61 7.72 1.61
N VAL A 30 -15.90 7.51 1.33
CA VAL A 30 -16.85 7.07 2.37
C VAL A 30 -16.48 5.68 2.89
N GLU A 31 -16.32 4.69 2.02
CA GLU A 31 -15.96 3.33 2.40
C GLU A 31 -14.60 3.23 3.13
N PRO A 32 -13.49 3.84 2.63
CA PRO A 32 -12.23 3.85 3.35
C PRO A 32 -12.31 4.52 4.73
N LEU A 33 -13.07 5.62 4.86
CA LEU A 33 -13.30 6.27 6.15
C LEU A 33 -14.14 5.41 7.09
N LEU A 34 -15.15 4.69 6.59
CA LEU A 34 -15.92 3.76 7.40
C LEU A 34 -15.05 2.62 7.92
N LEU A 35 -14.17 2.05 7.08
CA LEU A 35 -13.20 1.04 7.51
C LEU A 35 -12.24 1.58 8.56
N LEU A 36 -11.68 2.78 8.34
CA LEU A 36 -10.85 3.49 9.31
C LEU A 36 -11.59 3.62 10.65
N GLY A 37 -12.81 4.16 10.62
CA GLY A 37 -13.64 4.36 11.80
C GLY A 37 -14.01 3.06 12.52
N LEU A 38 -14.31 2.00 11.78
CA LEU A 38 -14.60 0.68 12.33
C LEU A 38 -13.40 0.12 13.11
N ILE A 39 -12.20 0.17 12.53
CA ILE A 39 -10.98 -0.31 13.20
C ILE A 39 -10.69 0.55 14.45
N LEU A 40 -10.82 1.87 14.34
CA LEU A 40 -10.65 2.80 15.48
C LEU A 40 -11.69 2.58 16.59
N TRP A 41 -12.91 2.18 16.23
CA TRP A 41 -13.98 1.87 17.18
C TRP A 41 -13.76 0.53 17.88
N LEU A 42 -13.39 -0.51 17.13
CA LEU A 42 -13.09 -1.83 17.66
C LEU A 42 -11.85 -1.83 18.58
N ARG A 43 -10.91 -0.91 18.36
CA ARG A 43 -9.67 -0.77 19.13
C ARG A 43 -8.97 -2.13 19.35
N PRO A 44 -8.68 -2.88 18.28
CA PRO A 44 -8.06 -4.18 18.42
C PRO A 44 -6.81 -4.09 19.28
N GLY A 45 -6.67 -5.00 20.24
CA GLY A 45 -5.42 -5.17 20.97
C GLY A 45 -4.29 -5.57 20.03
N TRP A 46 -3.06 -5.64 20.55
CA TRP A 46 -1.88 -5.94 19.72
C TRP A 46 -2.02 -7.25 18.91
N ALA A 47 -2.58 -8.31 19.50
CA ALA A 47 -2.85 -9.56 18.78
C ALA A 47 -3.78 -9.34 17.57
N GLY A 48 -4.83 -8.53 17.72
CA GLY A 48 -5.74 -8.18 16.63
C GLY A 48 -5.05 -7.34 15.54
N VAL A 49 -4.19 -6.40 15.93
CA VAL A 49 -3.37 -5.62 14.98
C VAL A 49 -2.44 -6.54 14.20
N VAL A 50 -1.75 -7.47 14.85
CA VAL A 50 -0.85 -8.42 14.21
C VAL A 50 -1.60 -9.33 13.23
N VAL A 51 -2.78 -9.84 13.62
CA VAL A 51 -3.64 -10.63 12.73
C VAL A 51 -4.07 -9.81 11.51
N LEU A 52 -4.47 -8.55 11.70
CA LEU A 52 -4.87 -7.66 10.62
C LEU A 52 -3.70 -7.43 9.64
N LEU A 53 -2.51 -7.07 10.13
CA LEU A 53 -1.34 -6.85 9.29
C LEU A 53 -0.90 -8.13 8.57
N GLY A 54 -0.97 -9.28 9.24
CA GLY A 54 -0.71 -10.59 8.64
C GLY A 54 -1.70 -10.92 7.53
N ALA A 55 -3.00 -10.69 7.74
CA ALA A 55 -4.05 -10.90 6.74
C ALA A 55 -3.87 -9.98 5.53
N MET A 56 -3.48 -8.73 5.76
CA MET A 56 -3.16 -7.74 4.72
C MET A 56 -1.98 -8.22 3.85
N GLY A 57 -0.87 -8.63 4.46
CA GLY A 57 0.27 -9.18 3.73
C GLY A 57 -0.06 -10.49 2.99
N ALA A 58 -0.81 -11.40 3.63
CA ALA A 58 -1.23 -12.66 3.04
C ALA A 58 -2.18 -12.46 1.84
N SER A 59 -3.11 -11.51 1.91
CA SER A 59 -4.01 -11.15 0.80
C SER A 59 -3.22 -10.80 -0.46
N VAL A 60 -2.23 -9.92 -0.33
CA VAL A 60 -1.39 -9.49 -1.46
C VAL A 60 -0.50 -10.63 -1.97
N ALA A 61 0.02 -11.48 -1.08
CA ALA A 61 0.80 -12.65 -1.47
C ALA A 61 -0.05 -13.68 -2.26
N LEU A 62 -1.29 -13.93 -1.84
CA LEU A 62 -2.22 -14.81 -2.55
C LEU A 62 -2.58 -14.25 -3.93
N ALA A 63 -2.86 -12.95 -4.02
CA ALA A 63 -3.10 -12.28 -5.30
C ALA A 63 -1.89 -12.35 -6.24
N SER A 64 -0.68 -12.27 -5.67
CA SER A 64 0.59 -12.42 -6.40
C SER A 64 0.76 -13.83 -6.95
N ILE A 65 0.51 -14.85 -6.11
CA ILE A 65 0.54 -16.26 -6.53
C ILE A 65 -0.46 -16.49 -7.67
N PHE A 66 -1.71 -16.09 -7.48
CA PHE A 66 -2.76 -16.25 -8.49
C PHE A 66 -2.38 -15.58 -9.82
N SER A 67 -1.86 -14.35 -9.77
CA SER A 67 -1.47 -13.59 -10.96
C SER A 67 -0.29 -14.23 -11.68
N LEU A 68 0.75 -14.66 -10.94
CA LEU A 68 1.89 -15.37 -11.53
C LEU A 68 1.48 -16.71 -12.11
N THR A 69 0.68 -17.51 -11.39
CA THR A 69 0.19 -18.80 -11.89
C THR A 69 -0.61 -18.61 -13.18
N ARG A 70 -1.53 -17.64 -13.23
CA ARG A 70 -2.27 -17.33 -14.45
C ARG A 70 -1.34 -16.95 -15.61
N MET A 71 -0.36 -16.08 -15.35
CA MET A 71 0.60 -15.64 -16.36
C MET A 71 1.49 -16.79 -16.85
N LEU A 72 1.94 -17.66 -15.95
CA LEU A 72 2.75 -18.84 -16.25
C LEU A 72 1.95 -19.95 -16.94
N LEU A 73 0.67 -20.12 -16.66
CA LEU A 73 -0.16 -21.09 -17.39
C LEU A 73 -0.49 -20.62 -18.81
N ARG A 74 -0.48 -19.30 -19.03
CA ARG A 74 -0.76 -18.68 -20.32
C ARG A 74 0.52 -18.24 -21.03
N VAL A 75 1.70 -18.81 -20.70
CA VAL A 75 3.03 -18.36 -21.18
C VAL A 75 2.92 -17.86 -22.60
N ALA A 76 2.97 -16.54 -22.73
CA ALA A 76 2.86 -15.87 -23.99
C ALA A 76 4.14 -16.14 -24.80
N GLN A 77 4.00 -16.82 -25.93
CA GLN A 77 5.11 -17.07 -26.87
C GLN A 77 5.49 -15.81 -27.66
N THR A 78 4.72 -14.72 -27.52
CA THR A 78 4.95 -13.43 -28.19
C THR A 78 4.96 -12.29 -27.19
N LEU A 79 5.69 -11.22 -27.52
CA LEU A 79 5.78 -10.03 -26.68
C LEU A 79 4.43 -9.33 -26.51
N ALA A 80 3.63 -9.24 -27.56
CA ALA A 80 2.29 -8.65 -27.50
C ALA A 80 1.36 -9.43 -26.55
N ALA A 81 1.39 -10.77 -26.57
CA ALA A 81 0.61 -11.58 -25.64
C ALA A 81 1.13 -11.47 -24.20
N PHE A 82 2.45 -11.31 -24.02
CA PHE A 82 3.04 -11.08 -22.69
C PHE A 82 2.60 -9.74 -22.12
N GLU A 83 2.65 -8.68 -22.92
CA GLU A 83 2.18 -7.35 -22.52
C GLU A 83 0.68 -7.36 -22.23
N ALA A 84 -0.10 -8.05 -23.06
CA ALA A 84 -1.53 -8.23 -22.84
C ALA A 84 -1.79 -8.89 -21.48
N GLU A 85 -1.22 -10.05 -21.17
CA GLU A 85 -1.42 -10.71 -19.87
C GLU A 85 -0.82 -9.92 -18.70
N ARG A 86 0.31 -9.23 -18.89
CA ARG A 86 0.92 -8.36 -17.88
C ARG A 86 -0.05 -7.25 -17.44
N THR A 87 -0.74 -6.60 -18.39
CA THR A 87 -1.75 -5.57 -18.06
C THR A 87 -2.96 -6.14 -17.32
N GLN A 88 -3.14 -7.46 -17.32
CA GLN A 88 -4.18 -8.16 -16.56
C GLN A 88 -3.72 -8.63 -15.17
N LEU A 89 -2.45 -8.41 -14.78
CA LEU A 89 -1.95 -8.79 -13.45
C LEU A 89 -2.86 -8.21 -12.37
N SER A 90 -3.32 -9.09 -11.49
CA SER A 90 -4.27 -8.78 -10.42
C SER A 90 -5.54 -8.05 -10.86
N ARG A 91 -5.91 -8.03 -12.14
CA ARG A 91 -7.14 -7.36 -12.61
C ARG A 91 -8.41 -7.93 -11.98
N LEU A 92 -8.43 -9.24 -11.71
CA LEU A 92 -9.57 -9.89 -11.05
C LEU A 92 -9.66 -9.58 -9.56
N VAL A 93 -8.54 -9.26 -8.90
CA VAL A 93 -8.48 -9.09 -7.44
C VAL A 93 -8.44 -7.61 -7.05
N TYR A 94 -7.63 -6.82 -7.75
CA TYR A 94 -7.32 -5.41 -7.47
C TYR A 94 -7.51 -4.50 -8.69
N TYR A 95 -8.23 -4.97 -9.71
CA TYR A 95 -8.71 -4.19 -10.84
C TYR A 95 -7.65 -3.73 -11.87
N ASN A 96 -6.47 -3.26 -11.47
CA ASN A 96 -5.41 -2.96 -12.43
C ASN A 96 -4.01 -3.19 -11.86
N VAL A 97 -3.03 -3.30 -12.77
CA VAL A 97 -1.64 -3.61 -12.44
C VAL A 97 -0.94 -2.48 -11.64
N GLY A 98 -1.39 -1.23 -11.77
CA GLY A 98 -0.87 -0.09 -11.01
C GLY A 98 -1.30 -0.15 -9.54
N ILE A 99 -2.59 -0.36 -9.27
CA ILE A 99 -3.13 -0.59 -7.91
C ILE A 99 -2.44 -1.77 -7.26
N PHE A 100 -2.21 -2.85 -8.01
CA PHE A 100 -1.49 -4.00 -7.50
C PHE A 100 -0.05 -3.66 -7.09
N GLY A 101 0.65 -2.82 -7.86
CA GLY A 101 1.96 -2.28 -7.50
C GLY A 101 1.95 -1.48 -6.18
N ASP A 102 0.92 -0.67 -5.96
CA ASP A 102 0.74 0.09 -4.72
C ASP A 102 0.50 -0.84 -3.50
N LEU A 103 -0.40 -1.81 -3.65
CA LEU A 103 -0.65 -2.83 -2.63
C LEU A 103 0.59 -3.66 -2.27
N LEU A 104 1.40 -4.03 -3.27
CA LEU A 104 2.69 -4.69 -3.04
C LEU A 104 3.65 -3.80 -2.26
N THR A 105 3.68 -2.51 -2.56
CA THR A 105 4.53 -1.52 -1.88
C THR A 105 4.16 -1.39 -0.40
N MET A 106 2.86 -1.38 -0.09
CA MET A 106 2.37 -1.39 1.29
C MET A 106 2.63 -2.74 2.00
N ALA A 107 2.49 -3.87 1.31
CA ALA A 107 2.58 -5.19 1.92
C ALA A 107 4.03 -5.64 2.20
N LEU A 108 5.00 -5.26 1.37
CA LEU A 108 6.39 -5.73 1.48
C LEU A 108 7.05 -5.42 2.83
N PRO A 109 6.97 -4.19 3.40
CA PRO A 109 7.47 -3.91 4.74
C PRO A 109 6.83 -4.78 5.83
N LEU A 110 5.53 -5.08 5.70
CA LEU A 110 4.80 -5.92 6.66
C LEU A 110 5.27 -7.38 6.61
N LEU A 111 5.44 -7.93 5.40
CA LEU A 111 5.96 -9.28 5.19
C LEU A 111 7.41 -9.39 5.68
N LEU A 112 8.22 -8.36 5.44
CA LEU A 112 9.60 -8.28 5.92
C LEU A 112 9.66 -8.20 7.45
N ALA A 113 8.78 -7.44 8.08
CA ALA A 113 8.65 -7.40 9.53
C ALA A 113 8.30 -8.77 10.11
N TRP A 114 7.38 -9.51 9.48
CA TRP A 114 7.06 -10.87 9.86
C TRP A 114 8.30 -11.78 9.80
N LEU A 115 9.07 -11.68 8.71
CA LEU A 115 10.32 -12.43 8.56
C LEU A 115 11.38 -12.04 9.61
N LEU A 116 11.53 -10.76 9.95
CA LEU A 116 12.48 -10.31 10.98
C LEU A 116 12.08 -10.79 12.37
N LEU A 117 10.79 -10.86 12.64
CA LEU A 117 10.23 -11.35 13.90
C LEU A 117 10.17 -12.88 13.99
N ARG A 118 10.56 -13.62 12.93
CA ARG A 118 10.44 -15.09 12.82
C ARG A 118 10.87 -15.91 14.03
N ARG A 119 11.87 -15.44 14.79
CA ARG A 119 12.40 -16.15 15.97
C ARG A 119 11.44 -16.15 17.15
N GLN A 120 10.46 -15.25 17.14
CA GLN A 120 9.49 -15.07 18.21
C GLN A 120 8.17 -15.81 17.93
N TRP A 121 8.07 -16.47 16.77
CA TRP A 121 6.88 -17.23 16.37
C TRP A 121 7.03 -18.74 16.65
N PRO A 122 5.95 -19.42 17.08
CA PRO A 122 5.92 -20.88 17.12
C PRO A 122 6.07 -21.46 15.70
N HIS A 123 6.72 -22.62 15.56
CA HIS A 123 6.98 -23.26 14.25
C HIS A 123 7.75 -22.38 13.24
N SER A 124 8.78 -21.70 13.71
CA SER A 124 9.53 -20.67 12.97
C SER A 124 10.01 -21.10 11.58
N ARG A 125 10.35 -22.38 11.33
CA ARG A 125 10.86 -22.82 10.01
C ARG A 125 9.82 -22.71 8.90
N LEU A 126 8.61 -23.22 9.10
CA LEU A 126 7.55 -23.17 8.08
C LEU A 126 7.14 -21.72 7.80
N TRP A 127 6.86 -20.95 8.85
CA TRP A 127 6.48 -19.53 8.71
C TRP A 127 7.58 -18.68 8.07
N THR A 128 8.85 -18.97 8.37
CA THR A 128 9.99 -18.33 7.68
C THR A 128 9.99 -18.65 6.20
N ALA A 129 9.76 -19.92 5.83
CA ALA A 129 9.71 -20.34 4.44
C ALA A 129 8.54 -19.68 3.70
N LEU A 130 7.35 -19.64 4.32
CA LEU A 130 6.16 -19.00 3.76
C LEU A 130 6.35 -17.48 3.60
N ALA A 131 6.87 -16.79 4.61
CA ALA A 131 7.15 -15.36 4.53
C ALA A 131 8.23 -15.06 3.48
N GLY A 132 9.30 -15.86 3.42
CA GLY A 132 10.34 -15.74 2.40
C GLY A 132 9.80 -15.95 0.99
N ALA A 133 8.95 -16.96 0.78
CA ALA A 133 8.29 -17.20 -0.50
C ALA A 133 7.35 -16.05 -0.88
N ALA A 134 6.54 -15.56 0.06
CA ALA A 134 5.64 -14.43 -0.15
C ALA A 134 6.40 -13.17 -0.56
N ILE A 135 7.52 -12.86 0.09
CA ILE A 135 8.39 -11.73 -0.27
C ILE A 135 8.96 -11.92 -1.67
N ALA A 136 9.54 -13.09 -1.98
CA ALA A 136 10.14 -13.36 -3.29
C ALA A 136 9.12 -13.23 -4.44
N ILE A 137 7.93 -13.80 -4.25
CA ILE A 137 6.82 -13.72 -5.21
C ILE A 137 6.33 -12.27 -5.35
N SER A 138 6.20 -11.54 -4.24
CA SER A 138 5.80 -10.12 -4.25
C SER A 138 6.82 -9.26 -5.00
N ILE A 139 8.12 -9.44 -4.77
CA ILE A 139 9.20 -8.73 -5.50
C ILE A 139 9.12 -9.05 -7.00
N GLY A 140 8.93 -10.32 -7.36
CA GLY A 140 8.71 -10.72 -8.76
C GLY A 140 7.48 -10.03 -9.37
N CYS A 141 6.39 -9.90 -8.63
CA CYS A 141 5.20 -9.20 -9.08
C CYS A 141 5.42 -7.69 -9.22
N VAL A 142 6.07 -7.02 -8.25
CA VAL A 142 6.41 -5.59 -8.37
C VAL A 142 7.21 -5.37 -9.64
N TYR A 143 8.20 -6.23 -9.90
CA TYR A 143 8.98 -6.18 -11.13
C TYR A 143 8.11 -6.30 -12.38
N LEU A 144 7.18 -7.27 -12.41
CA LEU A 144 6.29 -7.50 -13.56
C LEU A 144 5.20 -6.43 -13.72
N THR A 145 4.92 -5.60 -12.70
CA THR A 145 3.99 -4.47 -12.87
C THR A 145 4.51 -3.42 -13.85
N PHE A 146 5.84 -3.37 -14.07
CA PHE A 146 6.54 -2.28 -14.77
C PHE A 146 6.26 -0.88 -14.21
N SER A 147 5.77 -0.80 -12.96
CA SER A 147 5.53 0.46 -12.27
C SER A 147 6.81 0.95 -11.59
N LYS A 148 7.38 2.05 -12.11
CA LYS A 148 8.58 2.69 -11.55
C LYS A 148 8.33 3.17 -10.11
N SER A 149 7.15 3.74 -9.86
CA SER A 149 6.74 4.21 -8.55
C SER A 149 6.61 3.08 -7.54
N ALA A 150 5.99 1.96 -7.91
CA ALA A 150 5.86 0.80 -7.03
C ALA A 150 7.23 0.23 -6.66
N TRP A 151 8.14 0.13 -7.62
CA TRP A 151 9.50 -0.35 -7.35
C TRP A 151 10.27 0.59 -6.41
N LEU A 152 10.27 1.90 -6.72
CA LEU A 152 10.95 2.91 -5.92
C LEU A 152 10.35 2.99 -4.51
N GLY A 153 9.03 3.06 -4.40
CA GLY A 153 8.31 3.07 -3.13
C GLY A 153 8.59 1.82 -2.30
N SER A 154 8.59 0.64 -2.92
CA SER A 154 8.89 -0.63 -2.24
C SER A 154 10.32 -0.66 -1.68
N ILE A 155 11.31 -0.21 -2.46
CA ILE A 155 12.70 -0.14 -2.00
C ILE A 155 12.84 0.89 -0.88
N ILE A 156 12.34 2.11 -1.06
CA ILE A 156 12.47 3.17 -0.04
C ILE A 156 11.80 2.74 1.26
N ALA A 157 10.59 2.17 1.20
CA ALA A 157 9.88 1.70 2.38
C ALA A 157 10.64 0.57 3.10
N CYS A 158 11.02 -0.50 2.39
CA CYS A 158 11.74 -1.62 2.99
C CYS A 158 13.14 -1.21 3.49
N ALA A 159 13.90 -0.44 2.72
CA ALA A 159 15.23 0.02 3.10
C ALA A 159 15.16 0.97 4.29
N GLY A 160 14.22 1.92 4.30
CA GLY A 160 13.98 2.82 5.43
C GLY A 160 13.70 2.04 6.71
N MET A 161 12.78 1.07 6.65
CA MET A 161 12.50 0.16 7.77
C MET A 161 13.75 -0.61 8.23
N LEU A 162 14.50 -1.20 7.31
CA LEU A 162 15.71 -1.96 7.64
C LEU A 162 16.81 -1.07 8.25
N ILE A 163 17.00 0.14 7.74
CA ILE A 163 17.96 1.10 8.27
C ILE A 163 17.64 1.46 9.72
N VAL A 164 16.38 1.79 10.01
CA VAL A 164 15.99 2.16 11.39
C VAL A 164 16.07 0.97 12.34
N THR A 165 15.67 -0.23 11.90
CA THR A 165 15.72 -1.44 12.74
C THR A 165 17.13 -2.01 12.94
N THR A 166 18.08 -1.66 12.09
CA THR A 166 19.46 -2.15 12.17
C THR A 166 20.32 -1.23 13.03
N GLY A 167 21.02 -1.77 14.03
CA GLY A 167 21.90 -1.00 14.93
C GLY A 167 23.32 -0.73 14.40
N ASP A 168 23.76 -1.43 13.35
CA ASP A 168 25.13 -1.38 12.84
C ASP A 168 25.26 -0.47 11.60
N TRP A 169 26.15 0.52 11.67
CA TRP A 169 26.39 1.48 10.58
C TRP A 169 26.90 0.81 9.30
N ARG A 170 27.67 -0.28 9.40
CA ARG A 170 28.18 -1.00 8.22
C ARG A 170 27.04 -1.65 7.45
N ARG A 171 26.10 -2.26 8.18
CA ARG A 171 24.88 -2.84 7.61
C ARG A 171 23.97 -1.77 7.03
N ARG A 172 23.82 -0.62 7.70
CA ARG A 172 23.09 0.53 7.14
C ARG A 172 23.71 1.00 5.82
N GLY A 173 25.03 1.16 5.78
CA GLY A 173 25.77 1.50 4.56
C GLY A 173 25.55 0.47 3.45
N ALA A 174 25.62 -0.82 3.77
CA ALA A 174 25.34 -1.90 2.82
C ALA A 174 23.89 -1.85 2.31
N ILE A 175 22.91 -1.60 3.17
CA ILE A 175 21.49 -1.43 2.77
C ILE A 175 21.36 -0.26 1.79
N VAL A 176 21.99 0.88 2.08
CA VAL A 176 21.95 2.05 1.19
C VAL A 176 22.60 1.74 -0.16
N VAL A 177 23.78 1.11 -0.17
CA VAL A 177 24.49 0.75 -1.41
C VAL A 177 23.69 -0.26 -2.23
N ILE A 178 23.15 -1.31 -1.59
CA ILE A 178 22.31 -2.32 -2.27
C ILE A 178 21.03 -1.66 -2.80
N SER A 179 20.38 -0.80 -2.02
CA SER A 179 19.17 -0.10 -2.45
C SER A 179 19.45 0.84 -3.61
N ALA A 180 20.55 1.60 -3.56
CA ALA A 180 21.00 2.44 -4.67
C ALA A 180 21.30 1.60 -5.90
N ALA A 181 21.98 0.46 -5.75
CA ALA A 181 22.23 -0.47 -6.85
C ALA A 181 20.92 -1.05 -7.42
N LEU A 182 19.96 -1.44 -6.57
CA LEU A 182 18.65 -1.94 -6.99
C LEU A 182 17.78 -0.86 -7.63
N ILE A 183 17.91 0.40 -7.25
CA ILE A 183 17.21 1.52 -7.92
C ILE A 183 17.89 1.80 -9.27
N SER A 184 19.22 1.89 -9.30
CA SER A 184 20.01 2.14 -10.51
C SER A 184 19.93 1.00 -11.53
N PHE A 185 19.81 -0.25 -11.07
CA PHE A 185 19.63 -1.43 -11.92
C PHE A 185 18.19 -1.57 -12.40
N VAL A 186 17.24 -0.83 -11.81
CA VAL A 186 15.80 -0.96 -12.08
C VAL A 186 15.23 0.34 -12.62
N ILE A 187 15.81 0.70 -13.74
CA ILE A 187 14.99 0.71 -14.94
C ILE A 187 14.64 -0.76 -15.23
N PRO A 188 13.41 -1.28 -15.00
CA PRO A 188 13.14 -2.70 -15.21
C PRO A 188 13.46 -3.07 -16.66
N TYR A 189 14.60 -3.73 -16.83
CA TYR A 189 15.11 -4.25 -18.08
C TYR A 189 14.92 -5.78 -18.03
N PRO A 190 13.67 -6.28 -18.20
CA PRO A 190 13.33 -7.69 -18.13
C PRO A 190 14.12 -8.52 -19.12
N ALA A 191 14.79 -7.93 -20.10
CA ALA A 191 15.64 -8.65 -21.02
C ALA A 191 16.65 -9.59 -20.33
N VAL A 192 17.22 -9.23 -19.16
CA VAL A 192 18.16 -10.12 -18.47
C VAL A 192 17.44 -11.38 -17.96
N LEU A 193 16.27 -11.23 -17.35
CA LEU A 193 15.45 -12.35 -16.87
C LEU A 193 14.80 -13.12 -18.02
N LEU A 194 14.30 -12.40 -19.02
CA LEU A 194 13.75 -12.97 -20.26
C LEU A 194 14.82 -13.77 -21.01
N ARG A 195 16.10 -13.37 -21.02
CA ARG A 195 17.17 -14.17 -21.66
C ARG A 195 17.29 -15.55 -21.05
N ALA A 196 17.08 -15.67 -19.74
CA ALA A 196 17.16 -16.95 -19.04
C ALA A 196 15.91 -17.82 -19.24
N VAL A 197 14.72 -17.21 -19.36
CA VAL A 197 13.44 -17.95 -19.38
C VAL A 197 12.85 -18.11 -20.79
N SER A 198 13.09 -17.13 -21.67
CA SER A 198 12.63 -17.11 -23.06
C SER A 198 13.56 -16.24 -23.93
N PRO A 199 14.68 -16.81 -24.43
CA PRO A 199 15.67 -16.07 -25.22
C PRO A 199 15.09 -15.33 -26.42
N GLY A 200 14.08 -15.92 -27.07
CA GLY A 200 13.35 -15.30 -28.20
C GLY A 200 12.60 -14.04 -27.79
N MET A 201 11.84 -14.07 -26.69
CA MET A 201 11.19 -12.87 -26.15
C MET A 201 12.19 -11.83 -25.68
N ALA A 202 13.34 -12.27 -25.15
CA ALA A 202 14.39 -11.36 -24.74
C ALA A 202 15.00 -10.63 -25.94
N ALA A 203 15.20 -11.32 -27.05
CA ALA A 203 15.67 -10.72 -28.30
C ALA A 203 14.65 -9.72 -28.85
N THR A 204 13.35 -10.08 -28.88
CA THR A 204 12.27 -9.16 -29.30
C THR A 204 12.15 -7.97 -28.35
N TYR A 205 12.20 -8.17 -27.03
CA TYR A 205 12.16 -7.09 -26.05
C TYR A 205 13.37 -6.16 -26.18
N ASN A 206 14.57 -6.71 -26.38
CA ASN A 206 15.77 -5.92 -26.65
C ASN A 206 15.61 -5.10 -27.93
N GLN A 207 15.03 -5.66 -28.99
CA GLN A 207 14.78 -4.90 -30.23
C GLN A 207 13.76 -3.79 -30.01
N ILE A 208 12.65 -4.02 -29.30
CA ILE A 208 11.66 -2.96 -29.06
C ILE A 208 12.20 -1.91 -28.09
N VAL A 209 12.80 -2.30 -26.98
CA VAL A 209 13.33 -1.34 -25.99
C VAL A 209 14.53 -0.57 -26.53
N ASN A 210 15.43 -1.20 -27.29
CA ASN A 210 16.56 -0.49 -27.87
C ASN A 210 16.19 0.34 -29.11
N ASN A 211 15.13 -0.01 -29.85
CA ASN A 211 14.73 0.72 -31.06
C ASN A 211 13.55 1.69 -30.87
N VAL A 212 12.75 1.55 -29.81
CA VAL A 212 11.53 2.32 -29.62
C VAL A 212 11.60 3.18 -28.36
N ASN A 213 12.39 2.81 -27.33
CA ASN A 213 12.21 3.43 -26.03
C ASN A 213 13.34 3.13 -25.04
N SER A 214 14.38 3.97 -25.01
CA SER A 214 15.28 3.93 -23.87
C SER A 214 14.42 4.30 -22.65
N ARG A 215 14.37 3.47 -21.62
CA ARG A 215 13.58 3.84 -20.43
C ARG A 215 14.16 5.08 -19.71
N ALA A 216 15.39 5.50 -20.04
CA ALA A 216 15.89 6.81 -19.66
C ALA A 216 15.10 7.94 -20.34
N ASP A 217 14.53 7.70 -21.51
CA ASP A 217 13.64 8.64 -22.22
C ASP A 217 12.38 8.88 -21.37
N THR A 218 11.85 7.85 -20.70
CA THR A 218 10.69 7.98 -19.79
C THR A 218 10.93 8.83 -18.53
N ILE A 219 12.14 9.36 -18.32
CA ILE A 219 12.43 10.39 -17.30
C ILE A 219 12.95 11.70 -17.93
N ASP A 220 13.26 11.72 -19.23
CA ASP A 220 13.59 12.91 -20.00
C ASP A 220 12.29 13.60 -20.48
N PRO A 221 11.93 14.77 -19.93
CA PRO A 221 10.69 15.47 -20.29
C PRO A 221 10.61 15.88 -21.76
N ASN A 222 11.74 15.85 -22.50
CA ASN A 222 11.78 16.20 -23.93
C ASN A 222 11.56 15.00 -24.86
N SER A 223 11.50 13.78 -24.33
CA SER A 223 11.14 12.61 -25.12
C SER A 223 9.62 12.41 -25.18
N PRO A 224 9.08 11.71 -26.21
CA PRO A 224 7.65 11.41 -26.28
C PRO A 224 7.10 10.67 -25.04
N GLU A 225 7.91 9.85 -24.40
CA GLU A 225 7.51 9.04 -23.25
C GLU A 225 7.65 9.78 -21.93
N GLY A 226 8.68 10.63 -21.80
CA GLY A 226 8.82 11.53 -20.68
C GLY A 226 7.78 12.65 -20.72
N GLU A 227 7.34 13.08 -21.91
CA GLU A 227 6.20 13.99 -22.07
C GLU A 227 4.97 13.44 -21.34
N VAL A 228 4.59 12.18 -21.60
CA VAL A 228 3.41 11.56 -20.96
C VAL A 228 3.65 11.26 -19.47
N SER A 229 4.85 10.80 -19.11
CA SER A 229 5.12 10.28 -17.76
C SER A 229 5.63 11.32 -16.76
N VAL A 230 6.07 12.48 -17.23
CA VAL A 230 6.57 13.59 -16.41
C VAL A 230 5.80 14.87 -16.73
N THR A 231 5.92 15.40 -17.96
CA THR A 231 5.43 16.74 -18.32
C THR A 231 3.91 16.87 -18.18
N GLU A 232 3.15 15.97 -18.81
CA GLU A 232 1.68 15.97 -18.75
C GLU A 232 1.16 15.76 -17.32
N ARG A 233 1.85 14.95 -16.51
CA ARG A 233 1.49 14.76 -15.10
C ARG A 233 1.73 16.02 -14.28
N LEU A 234 2.85 16.72 -14.51
CA LEU A 234 3.11 18.00 -13.85
C LEU A 234 2.04 19.03 -14.23
N TYR A 235 1.61 19.09 -15.50
CA TYR A 235 0.51 19.95 -15.92
C TYR A 235 -0.82 19.55 -15.25
N ALA A 236 -1.10 18.26 -15.10
CA ALA A 236 -2.30 17.78 -14.42
C ALA A 236 -2.29 18.14 -12.92
N SER A 237 -1.17 17.94 -12.23
CA SER A 237 -1.00 18.33 -10.82
C SER A 237 -1.10 19.85 -10.65
N GLU A 238 -0.49 20.63 -11.54
CA GLU A 238 -0.61 22.10 -11.54
C GLU A 238 -2.07 22.53 -11.72
N ALA A 239 -2.79 21.92 -12.67
CA ALA A 239 -4.21 22.19 -12.88
C ALA A 239 -5.04 21.80 -11.66
N ALA A 240 -4.74 20.68 -11.00
CA ALA A 240 -5.40 20.26 -9.77
C ALA A 240 -5.22 21.29 -8.63
N LEU A 241 -4.01 21.82 -8.48
CA LEU A 241 -3.73 22.88 -7.51
C LEU A 241 -4.47 24.18 -7.82
N ARG A 242 -4.59 24.54 -9.11
CA ARG A 242 -5.40 25.71 -9.54
C ARG A 242 -6.89 25.51 -9.26
N MET A 243 -7.43 24.33 -9.58
CA MET A 243 -8.80 23.96 -9.22
C MET A 243 -9.04 24.05 -7.72
N ALA A 244 -8.09 23.58 -6.92
CA ALA A 244 -8.16 23.66 -5.46
C ALA A 244 -8.07 25.11 -4.95
N ALA A 245 -7.30 25.98 -5.61
CA ALA A 245 -7.22 27.40 -5.26
C ALA A 245 -8.53 28.14 -5.58
N ASP A 246 -9.16 27.83 -6.72
CA ASP A 246 -10.41 28.45 -7.15
C ASP A 246 -11.64 27.88 -6.40
N HIS A 247 -11.56 26.62 -5.95
CA HIS A 247 -12.65 25.91 -5.24
C HIS A 247 -12.17 25.31 -3.90
N PRO A 248 -11.70 26.12 -2.94
CA PRO A 248 -10.93 25.64 -1.78
C PRO A 248 -11.72 24.79 -0.78
N LEU A 249 -13.03 25.01 -0.65
CA LEU A 249 -13.81 24.34 0.39
C LEU A 249 -14.26 22.93 -0.01
N ILE A 250 -14.72 22.78 -1.25
CA ILE A 250 -15.45 21.59 -1.72
C ILE A 250 -14.90 21.03 -3.04
N GLY A 251 -13.94 21.71 -3.69
CA GLY A 251 -13.42 21.32 -4.98
C GLY A 251 -14.41 21.52 -6.14
N VAL A 252 -14.03 21.04 -7.32
CA VAL A 252 -14.86 21.03 -8.54
C VAL A 252 -15.86 19.88 -8.58
N GLY A 253 -15.88 19.04 -7.55
CA GLY A 253 -16.75 17.87 -7.45
C GLY A 253 -16.07 16.56 -7.85
N PRO A 254 -16.44 15.41 -7.24
CA PRO A 254 -15.83 14.12 -7.55
C PRO A 254 -16.12 13.69 -8.99
N GLY A 255 -15.11 13.26 -9.73
CA GLY A 255 -15.22 12.90 -11.15
C GLY A 255 -15.35 14.06 -12.12
N SER A 256 -15.22 15.32 -11.65
CA SER A 256 -15.27 16.52 -12.49
C SER A 256 -13.89 16.93 -13.02
N PHE A 257 -12.78 16.38 -12.50
CA PHE A 257 -11.43 16.82 -12.86
C PHE A 257 -11.22 16.86 -14.38
N ALA A 258 -11.54 15.78 -15.10
CA ALA A 258 -11.32 15.68 -16.54
C ALA A 258 -12.03 16.80 -17.32
N ALA A 259 -13.27 17.12 -16.95
CA ALA A 259 -14.06 18.16 -17.61
C ALA A 259 -13.51 19.55 -17.29
N ALA A 260 -13.18 19.82 -16.02
CA ALA A 260 -12.58 21.09 -15.59
C ALA A 260 -11.20 21.30 -16.24
N TYR A 261 -10.37 20.25 -16.27
CA TYR A 261 -9.06 20.26 -16.91
C TYR A 261 -9.21 20.67 -18.37
N GLN A 262 -10.02 19.96 -19.15
CA GLN A 262 -10.12 20.20 -20.59
C GLN A 262 -10.74 21.55 -20.95
N SER A 263 -11.63 22.11 -20.12
CA SER A 263 -12.35 23.34 -20.41
C SER A 263 -11.65 24.61 -19.94
N THR A 264 -11.02 24.59 -18.76
CA THR A 264 -10.55 25.82 -18.10
C THR A 264 -9.11 25.73 -17.63
N TYR A 265 -8.68 24.58 -17.11
CA TYR A 265 -7.42 24.47 -16.37
C TYR A 265 -6.27 23.85 -17.18
N ARG A 266 -6.52 23.35 -18.40
CA ARG A 266 -5.50 22.78 -19.27
C ARG A 266 -4.56 23.88 -19.75
N ARG A 267 -3.26 23.67 -19.52
CA ARG A 267 -2.21 24.57 -19.97
C ARG A 267 -2.10 24.54 -21.50
N ALA A 268 -1.82 25.68 -22.12
CA ALA A 268 -1.66 25.78 -23.58
C ALA A 268 -0.58 24.84 -24.15
N GLY A 269 0.45 24.51 -23.36
CA GLY A 269 1.50 23.56 -23.74
C GLY A 269 1.19 22.09 -23.48
N ALA A 270 0.04 21.75 -22.90
CA ALA A 270 -0.35 20.37 -22.67
C ALA A 270 -0.90 19.74 -23.94
N THR A 271 -0.38 18.59 -24.33
CA THR A 271 -0.77 17.89 -25.57
C THR A 271 -1.83 16.82 -25.32
N ARG A 272 -2.03 16.37 -24.07
CA ARG A 272 -3.00 15.32 -23.73
C ARG A 272 -4.20 15.86 -22.98
N ALA A 273 -5.33 15.18 -23.18
CA ALA A 273 -6.54 15.34 -22.39
C ALA A 273 -6.54 14.27 -21.29
N LEU A 274 -5.95 14.60 -20.14
CA LEU A 274 -5.88 13.69 -19.00
C LEU A 274 -7.22 13.62 -18.27
N ASP A 275 -7.51 12.45 -17.70
CA ASP A 275 -8.70 12.17 -16.90
C ASP A 275 -8.44 12.32 -15.38
N SER A 276 -7.20 12.60 -14.98
CA SER A 276 -6.72 12.51 -13.60
C SER A 276 -5.50 13.42 -13.33
N ALA A 277 -5.38 13.95 -12.11
CA ALA A 277 -4.20 14.68 -11.63
C ALA A 277 -2.96 13.80 -11.40
N HIS A 278 -3.13 12.48 -11.25
CA HIS A 278 -2.07 11.50 -10.97
C HIS A 278 -1.19 11.80 -9.73
N ASP A 279 -1.72 12.56 -8.77
CA ASP A 279 -1.14 12.82 -7.45
C ASP A 279 -2.28 12.90 -6.43
N LEU A 280 -2.23 12.09 -5.37
CA LEU A 280 -3.30 11.93 -4.39
C LEU A 280 -3.73 13.25 -3.73
N LEU A 281 -2.80 14.08 -3.26
CA LEU A 281 -3.18 15.26 -2.47
C LEU A 281 -3.73 16.40 -3.34
N PRO A 282 -3.08 16.79 -4.45
CA PRO A 282 -3.66 17.72 -5.41
C PRO A 282 -5.00 17.22 -5.95
N TYR A 283 -5.14 15.91 -6.19
CA TYR A 283 -6.40 15.32 -6.59
C TYR A 283 -7.51 15.54 -5.55
N LEU A 284 -7.26 15.13 -4.31
CA LEU A 284 -8.25 15.30 -3.25
C LEU A 284 -8.62 16.76 -3.06
N ALA A 285 -7.65 17.66 -3.18
CA ALA A 285 -7.85 19.09 -3.10
C ALA A 285 -8.71 19.63 -4.25
N ALA A 286 -8.43 19.19 -5.48
CA ALA A 286 -9.17 19.62 -6.66
C ALA A 286 -10.62 19.15 -6.64
N GLU A 287 -10.88 17.89 -6.30
CA GLU A 287 -12.23 17.32 -6.41
C GLU A 287 -13.06 17.42 -5.13
N PHE A 288 -12.45 17.36 -3.95
CA PHE A 288 -13.14 17.35 -2.65
C PHE A 288 -12.82 18.57 -1.78
N GLY A 289 -11.93 19.46 -2.23
CA GLY A 289 -11.52 20.66 -1.52
C GLY A 289 -10.31 20.46 -0.60
N LEU A 290 -9.67 21.57 -0.25
CA LEU A 290 -8.47 21.62 0.60
C LEU A 290 -8.72 21.05 1.99
N ILE A 291 -9.93 21.17 2.53
CA ILE A 291 -10.29 20.63 3.85
C ILE A 291 -10.12 19.11 3.86
N VAL A 292 -10.64 18.43 2.83
CA VAL A 292 -10.54 16.96 2.74
C VAL A 292 -9.08 16.54 2.54
N ALA A 293 -8.37 17.19 1.61
CA ALA A 293 -6.96 16.91 1.38
C ALA A 293 -6.10 17.11 2.65
N ALA A 294 -6.32 18.18 3.40
CA ALA A 294 -5.60 18.47 4.63
C ALA A 294 -5.88 17.44 5.73
N ILE A 295 -7.14 17.03 5.92
CA ILE A 295 -7.49 15.99 6.90
C ILE A 295 -6.84 14.65 6.55
N VAL A 296 -6.84 14.27 5.27
CA VAL A 296 -6.19 13.02 4.81
C VAL A 296 -4.67 13.11 5.00
N ALA A 297 -4.04 14.21 4.60
CA ALA A 297 -2.61 14.43 4.80
C ALA A 297 -2.20 14.39 6.27
N LEU A 298 -2.96 15.07 7.14
CA LEU A 298 -2.74 15.06 8.59
C LEU A 298 -2.94 13.67 9.19
N GLY A 299 -3.93 12.91 8.72
CA GLY A 299 -4.16 11.53 9.15
C GLY A 299 -2.98 10.62 8.82
N LEU A 300 -2.49 10.67 7.58
CA LEU A 300 -1.30 9.93 7.13
C LEU A 300 -0.06 10.33 7.94
N LEU A 301 0.20 11.63 8.09
CA LEU A 301 1.33 12.15 8.85
C LEU A 301 1.26 11.71 10.31
N THR A 302 0.11 11.87 10.96
CA THR A 302 -0.07 11.51 12.38
C THR A 302 0.14 10.02 12.60
N ALA A 303 -0.36 9.17 11.71
CA ALA A 303 -0.15 7.72 11.79
C ALA A 303 1.35 7.34 11.68
N VAL A 304 2.09 7.99 10.78
CA VAL A 304 3.55 7.80 10.66
C VAL A 304 4.28 8.31 11.91
N LEU A 305 3.92 9.48 12.42
CA LEU A 305 4.52 10.06 13.63
C LEU A 305 4.25 9.19 14.87
N PHE A 306 3.05 8.62 14.99
CA PHE A 306 2.72 7.70 16.08
C PHE A 306 3.48 6.38 15.97
N ALA A 307 3.63 5.84 14.75
CA ALA A 307 4.50 4.69 14.51
C ALA A 307 5.96 4.99 14.89
N ALA A 308 6.49 6.16 14.51
CA ALA A 308 7.84 6.58 14.87
C ALA A 308 8.00 6.79 16.39
N GLN A 309 7.04 7.43 17.04
CA GLN A 309 7.02 7.64 18.48
C GLN A 309 7.06 6.30 19.24
N VAL A 310 6.27 5.33 18.81
CA VAL A 310 6.27 3.99 19.37
C VAL A 310 7.63 3.32 19.17
N TYR A 311 8.18 3.35 17.95
CA TYR A 311 9.50 2.79 17.67
C TYR A 311 10.59 3.36 18.59
N LEU A 312 10.57 4.68 18.81
CA LEU A 312 11.58 5.39 19.60
C LEU A 312 11.42 5.20 21.11
N ARG A 313 10.19 4.99 21.60
CA ARG A 313 9.91 4.82 23.03
C ARG A 313 9.89 3.35 23.48
N ALA A 314 9.70 2.41 22.55
CA ALA A 314 9.71 0.99 22.87
C ALA A 314 11.10 0.56 23.37
N PRO A 315 11.18 -0.17 24.49
CA PRO A 315 12.45 -0.70 24.98
C PRO A 315 13.18 -1.54 23.92
N PRO A 316 14.53 -1.58 23.92
CA PRO A 316 15.29 -2.35 22.93
C PRO A 316 14.93 -3.83 22.86
N GLU A 317 14.47 -4.42 23.95
CA GLU A 317 14.01 -5.80 24.07
C GLU A 317 12.64 -6.05 23.42
N ASP A 318 11.76 -5.04 23.31
CA ASP A 318 10.45 -5.17 22.64
C ASP A 318 10.60 -5.00 21.13
N GLN A 319 11.24 -5.99 20.52
CA GLN A 319 11.44 -6.07 19.08
C GLN A 319 10.12 -6.14 18.31
N PHE A 320 9.04 -6.67 18.90
CA PHE A 320 7.71 -6.67 18.29
C PHE A 320 7.19 -5.26 18.08
N ALA A 321 7.17 -4.44 19.14
CA ALA A 321 6.74 -3.06 19.06
C ALA A 321 7.61 -2.26 18.10
N ARG A 322 8.95 -2.41 18.19
CA ARG A 322 9.88 -1.67 17.32
C ARG A 322 9.74 -2.06 15.85
N ILE A 323 9.89 -3.34 15.51
CA ILE A 323 9.84 -3.77 14.12
C ILE A 323 8.44 -3.58 13.54
N GLY A 324 7.39 -3.90 14.30
CA GLY A 324 6.00 -3.75 13.86
C GLY A 324 5.61 -2.30 13.58
N SER A 325 5.96 -1.36 14.48
CA SER A 325 5.69 0.06 14.25
C SER A 325 6.52 0.63 13.09
N ALA A 326 7.79 0.25 12.98
CA ALA A 326 8.62 0.65 11.83
C ALA A 326 8.03 0.15 10.50
N ALA A 327 7.46 -1.06 10.48
CA ALA A 327 6.82 -1.63 9.30
C ALA A 327 5.54 -0.91 8.88
N VAL A 328 4.67 -0.57 9.85
CA VAL A 328 3.45 0.20 9.60
C VAL A 328 3.81 1.59 9.06
N GLY A 329 4.76 2.29 9.70
CA GLY A 329 5.22 3.59 9.22
C GLY A 329 5.81 3.52 7.81
N ALA A 330 6.66 2.52 7.55
CA ALA A 330 7.24 2.29 6.23
C ALA A 330 6.19 1.97 5.16
N ALA A 331 5.18 1.15 5.48
CA ALA A 331 4.10 0.83 4.55
C ALA A 331 3.29 2.08 4.16
N ILE A 332 2.97 2.95 5.13
CA ILE A 332 2.28 4.22 4.86
C ILE A 332 3.15 5.17 4.02
N ILE A 333 4.45 5.27 4.32
CA ILE A 333 5.39 6.07 3.52
C ILE A 333 5.47 5.53 2.08
N GLY A 334 5.54 4.20 1.92
CA GLY A 334 5.53 3.55 0.62
C GLY A 334 4.28 3.88 -0.19
N PHE A 335 3.10 3.82 0.43
CA PHE A 335 1.84 4.27 -0.17
C PHE A 335 1.91 5.73 -0.61
N VAL A 336 2.35 6.64 0.26
CA VAL A 336 2.45 8.08 -0.08
C VAL A 336 3.35 8.31 -1.29
N ILE A 337 4.49 7.62 -1.37
CA ILE A 337 5.41 7.73 -2.53
C ILE A 337 4.70 7.30 -3.82
N VAL A 338 4.00 6.16 -3.82
CA VAL A 338 3.30 5.66 -5.00
C VAL A 338 2.11 6.56 -5.37
N ALA A 339 1.29 6.92 -4.39
CA ALA A 339 0.11 7.74 -4.54
C ALA A 339 0.42 9.16 -5.04
N THR A 340 1.60 9.71 -4.72
CA THR A 340 2.05 11.01 -5.24
C THR A 340 2.69 10.91 -6.62
N THR A 341 3.37 9.81 -6.95
CA THR A 341 4.12 9.69 -8.22
C THR A 341 3.34 9.03 -9.37
N PHE A 342 2.26 8.30 -9.04
CA PHE A 342 1.43 7.58 -10.01
C PHE A 342 -0.06 7.92 -9.88
N GLY A 343 -0.47 8.45 -8.73
CA GLY A 343 -1.86 8.65 -8.37
C GLY A 343 -2.48 7.39 -7.80
N VAL A 344 -3.64 7.57 -7.18
CA VAL A 344 -4.60 6.52 -6.86
C VAL A 344 -5.68 6.49 -7.95
N ASP A 345 -6.13 5.32 -8.39
CA ASP A 345 -7.10 5.20 -9.49
C ASP A 345 -8.54 5.40 -8.99
N LEU A 346 -8.86 6.62 -8.56
CA LEU A 346 -10.17 6.98 -7.98
C LEU A 346 -11.26 7.25 -9.04
N TYR A 347 -10.89 7.34 -10.33
CA TYR A 347 -11.70 7.94 -11.41
C TYR A 347 -12.58 6.99 -12.20
N ARG A 348 -12.66 5.71 -11.79
CA ARG A 348 -13.38 4.70 -12.56
C ARG A 348 -14.77 4.52 -11.94
N PRO A 349 -15.85 5.11 -12.51
CA PRO A 349 -17.20 5.00 -11.93
C PRO A 349 -17.74 3.57 -11.90
N TYR A 350 -17.13 2.66 -12.66
CA TYR A 350 -17.42 1.23 -12.68
C TYR A 350 -16.52 0.41 -11.74
N ARG A 351 -15.66 1.06 -10.96
CA ARG A 351 -14.87 0.42 -9.90
C ARG A 351 -15.72 0.37 -8.63
N LEU A 352 -16.08 -0.85 -8.24
CA LEU A 352 -16.93 -1.11 -7.07
C LEU A 352 -16.17 -1.09 -5.73
N MET A 353 -14.84 -0.90 -5.72
CA MET A 353 -14.05 -0.77 -4.50
C MET A 353 -12.65 -0.20 -4.77
N ASN A 354 -12.22 0.78 -3.97
CA ASN A 354 -10.85 1.31 -4.02
C ASN A 354 -9.91 0.57 -3.05
N SER A 355 -9.51 -0.64 -3.45
CA SER A 355 -8.70 -1.56 -2.63
C SER A 355 -7.39 -0.96 -2.07
N ASP A 356 -6.68 -0.17 -2.85
CA ASP A 356 -5.49 0.61 -2.44
C ASP A 356 -5.83 1.57 -1.28
N VAL A 357 -6.87 2.39 -1.45
CA VAL A 357 -7.27 3.37 -0.43
C VAL A 357 -7.86 2.70 0.81
N MET A 358 -8.57 1.58 0.65
CA MET A 358 -9.03 0.74 1.76
C MET A 358 -7.85 0.16 2.56
N PHE A 359 -6.83 -0.35 1.87
CA PHE A 359 -5.62 -0.89 2.49
C PHE A 359 -4.84 0.20 3.24
N ALA A 360 -4.66 1.36 2.61
CA ALA A 360 -4.05 2.53 3.23
C ALA A 360 -4.84 3.00 4.46
N SER A 361 -6.18 3.01 4.39
CA SER A 361 -7.04 3.40 5.52
C SER A 361 -6.92 2.44 6.70
N ALA A 362 -6.82 1.13 6.44
CA ALA A 362 -6.54 0.16 7.51
C ALA A 362 -5.16 0.39 8.14
N LEU A 363 -4.12 0.69 7.34
CA LEU A 363 -2.79 1.03 7.86
C LEU A 363 -2.80 2.31 8.70
N VAL A 364 -3.51 3.34 8.26
CA VAL A 364 -3.67 4.60 9.01
C VAL A 364 -4.38 4.33 10.33
N ALA A 365 -5.46 3.54 10.34
CA ALA A 365 -6.15 3.16 11.59
C ALA A 365 -5.20 2.45 12.56
N VAL A 366 -4.43 1.48 12.06
CA VAL A 366 -3.43 0.78 12.87
C VAL A 366 -2.39 1.76 13.42
N GLY A 367 -1.80 2.61 12.56
CA GLY A 367 -0.81 3.60 12.96
C GLY A 367 -1.30 4.55 14.05
N LEU A 368 -2.56 5.00 13.96
CA LEU A 368 -3.21 5.84 14.96
C LEU A 368 -3.45 5.11 16.30
N LEU A 369 -3.65 3.79 16.29
CA LEU A 369 -3.87 2.97 17.48
C LEU A 369 -2.57 2.46 18.14
N LEU A 370 -1.43 2.50 17.44
CA LEU A 370 -0.16 1.95 17.95
C LEU A 370 0.21 2.44 19.36
N PRO A 371 0.13 3.74 19.71
CA PRO A 371 0.51 4.20 21.04
C PRO A 371 -0.32 3.59 22.17
N GLY A 372 -1.64 3.42 21.95
CA GLY A 372 -2.55 2.86 22.95
C GLY A 372 -2.46 1.34 23.07
N THR A 373 -2.29 0.65 21.93
CA THR A 373 -2.21 -0.82 21.89
C THR A 373 -0.96 -1.37 22.57
N ILE A 374 0.16 -0.63 22.52
CA ILE A 374 1.41 -1.05 23.16
C ILE A 374 1.45 -0.66 24.64
N ALA A 375 0.88 0.48 25.03
CA ALA A 375 0.75 0.86 26.44
C ALA A 375 -0.07 -0.17 27.25
N GLY A 376 -1.02 -0.85 26.62
CA GLY A 376 -1.81 -1.93 27.23
C GLY A 376 -1.05 -3.26 27.44
N ARG A 377 0.17 -3.40 26.91
CA ARG A 377 1.02 -4.59 27.13
C ARG A 377 1.76 -4.44 28.45
N THR A 378 1.05 -4.48 29.57
CA THR A 378 1.72 -4.61 30.86
C THR A 378 2.53 -5.91 30.90
N PRO A 379 3.82 -5.89 31.31
CA PRO A 379 4.74 -7.05 31.26
C PRO A 379 4.36 -8.31 32.06
N GLY A 380 3.11 -8.47 32.52
CA GLY A 380 2.66 -9.60 33.32
C GLY A 380 1.42 -10.34 32.79
N SER A 381 0.70 -9.84 31.77
CA SER A 381 -0.57 -10.45 31.34
C SER A 381 -0.44 -11.48 30.21
N GLU A 382 0.64 -11.47 29.42
CA GLU A 382 0.86 -12.42 28.32
C GLU A 382 1.77 -13.62 28.71
N ALA A 383 2.36 -13.63 29.91
CA ALA A 383 3.19 -14.74 30.39
C ALA A 383 2.38 -15.98 30.80
N ALA A 384 1.05 -15.86 30.94
CA ALA A 384 0.17 -17.01 31.10
C ALA A 384 -0.15 -17.60 29.72
N GLY A 385 0.77 -18.42 29.20
CA GLY A 385 0.46 -19.24 28.03
C GLY A 385 -0.73 -20.17 28.33
N PRO A 386 -1.40 -20.73 27.30
CA PRO A 386 -2.52 -21.67 27.49
C PRO A 386 -2.18 -22.97 28.26
N ARG A 387 -0.93 -23.13 28.71
CA ARG A 387 -0.40 -24.32 29.38
C ARG A 387 -0.29 -24.18 30.90
N ASP A 388 -0.42 -22.96 31.46
CA ASP A 388 -0.21 -22.71 32.90
C ASP A 388 -1.51 -22.52 33.68
N ALA A 389 -2.66 -22.81 33.07
CA ALA A 389 -3.91 -22.98 33.80
C ALA A 389 -3.84 -24.28 34.62
N VAL A 390 -3.12 -24.26 35.73
CA VAL A 390 -3.22 -25.26 36.78
C VAL A 390 -4.68 -25.23 37.24
N PRO A 391 -5.46 -26.31 37.06
CA PRO A 391 -6.81 -26.34 37.61
C PRO A 391 -6.71 -26.16 39.12
N PRO A 392 -7.61 -25.37 39.74
CA PRO A 392 -7.60 -25.16 41.18
C PRO A 392 -7.61 -26.54 41.88
N PRO A 393 -6.77 -26.75 42.91
CA PRO A 393 -6.71 -28.02 43.60
C PRO A 393 -8.11 -28.36 44.12
N GLY A 394 -8.57 -29.55 43.73
CA GLY A 394 -9.91 -30.02 44.03
C GLY A 394 -10.22 -29.90 45.51
N ARG A 395 -11.39 -29.31 45.81
CA ARG A 395 -12.07 -29.59 47.08
C ARG A 395 -12.48 -31.06 47.06
N VAL A 396 -11.59 -31.91 47.57
CA VAL A 396 -11.96 -33.25 48.03
C VAL A 396 -12.86 -33.04 49.23
N GLY A 397 -14.17 -33.09 48.99
CA GLY A 397 -15.17 -33.14 50.03
C GLY A 397 -15.06 -34.48 50.76
N HIS A 398 -14.47 -34.47 51.95
CA HIS A 398 -14.70 -35.50 52.95
C HIS A 398 -16.16 -35.40 53.42
N HIS A 399 -17.03 -36.27 52.88
CA HIS A 399 -18.26 -36.65 53.57
C HIS A 399 -18.11 -38.10 54.03
N GLY A 400 -17.79 -38.24 55.32
CA GLY A 400 -17.95 -39.47 56.07
C GLY A 400 -19.30 -39.51 56.77
N GLY A 401 -19.82 -40.73 56.94
CA GLY A 401 -20.99 -41.10 57.75
C GLY A 401 -22.31 -40.99 56.98
N GLY A 402 -23.17 -42.00 56.89
CA GLY A 402 -23.28 -43.28 57.59
C GLY A 402 -24.78 -43.59 57.74
N TRP A 403 -25.16 -44.85 57.46
CA TRP A 403 -26.40 -45.54 57.89
C TRP A 403 -27.77 -45.02 57.36
N ILE A 404 -28.53 -45.86 56.64
CA ILE A 404 -29.59 -46.76 57.14
C ILE A 404 -30.25 -47.46 55.94
N SER A 405 -30.55 -48.74 56.15
CA SER A 405 -31.32 -49.67 55.32
C SER A 405 -32.78 -49.28 55.05
N ALA A 406 -33.27 -49.54 53.83
CA ALA A 406 -34.56 -50.19 53.54
C ALA A 406 -34.56 -50.67 52.08
#